data_AF-A0A409X155-F1
#
_entry.id   AF-A0A409X155-F1
#
_cell.length_a   1.000
_cell.length_b   1.000
_cell.length_c   1.000
_cell.angle_alpha   90.00
_cell.angle_beta   90.00
_cell.angle_gamma   90.00
#
_symmetry.space_group_name_H-M   'P 1'
#
loop_
_entity.id
_entity.type
_entity.pdbx_description
1 polymer ?
#
loop_
_entity_poly.entity_id
_entity_poly.type
_entity_poly.pdbx_seq_one_letter_code
_entity_poly.pdbx_strand_id
1 'polypeptide(L)'
;MVNPGAFRGSRKDFLLSQKAAYAEAVTGGYAADAISDIQRKYFKRYPIDLPHDEEPSLEHLAAVDDEAPDPDTKEPDAGTMSAEDYQKAISAMEERSEKIRFRKAQIKRWMAYQHMKDHDSDPMEPSAANPWNHLIYQLTGKEPGRPRKKTAVNVWRKSQRQNIEMRVKNLASSQGVASDRLAALRDKVAREMFNALPLEQQAKWKKQAEEETKAANEEWEQMRKSDPSTKPEDRQLCIQGLVRVTQPFLDMLSKTTGWNFTLLGGGPEPAHGGQLNVISVHSGLTPGDVKMNFGRSERADIKKYIVPIFGRFLKKCFSPEECRARALTDLEGIVPLQAEELESSGATFDSLEDFEPRARGGRDSEGDDILPASISSSTSATATPTTAPATPVASVSALPTTAGATPIAGATPITGATPIAGATPIAGA
;
A
#
# COMPACT_ATOMS: atom_id res chain seq x y z
N MET A 1 -5.29 -25.30 6.35
CA MET A 1 -6.49 -24.91 7.11
C MET A 1 -6.40 -23.40 7.34
N VAL A 2 -7.30 -22.60 6.77
CA VAL A 2 -7.23 -21.13 6.86
C VAL A 2 -7.40 -20.74 8.32
N ASN A 3 -6.51 -19.90 8.86
CA ASN A 3 -6.58 -19.47 10.25
C ASN A 3 -7.99 -18.88 10.52
N PRO A 4 -8.80 -19.44 11.44
CA PRO A 4 -10.22 -19.13 11.61
C PRO A 4 -10.53 -17.68 12.04
N GLY A 5 -9.54 -16.80 12.04
CA GLY A 5 -9.63 -15.42 12.48
C GLY A 5 -9.44 -15.30 13.99
N ALA A 6 -8.86 -14.18 14.42
CA ALA A 6 -8.63 -13.88 15.83
C ALA A 6 -9.93 -13.60 16.60
N PHE A 7 -11.06 -13.31 15.94
CA PHE A 7 -12.34 -13.00 16.57
C PHE A 7 -13.44 -13.93 16.02
N ARG A 8 -14.31 -14.42 16.91
CA ARG A 8 -15.43 -15.31 16.61
C ARG A 8 -16.68 -14.83 17.34
N GLY A 9 -17.82 -15.45 17.07
CA GLY A 9 -19.08 -15.18 17.78
C GLY A 9 -19.45 -13.70 17.80
N SER A 10 -19.99 -13.25 18.94
CA SER A 10 -20.47 -11.89 19.10
C SER A 10 -19.35 -10.85 18.99
N ARG A 11 -18.11 -11.19 19.40
CA ARG A 11 -16.94 -10.31 19.25
C ARG A 11 -16.68 -9.95 17.79
N LYS A 12 -16.80 -10.93 16.89
CA LYS A 12 -16.63 -10.71 15.45
C LYS A 12 -17.78 -9.87 14.90
N ASP A 13 -19.01 -10.16 15.32
CA ASP A 13 -20.19 -9.43 14.86
C ASP A 13 -20.14 -7.96 15.27
N PHE A 14 -19.71 -7.66 16.50
CA PHE A 14 -19.43 -6.30 16.96
C PHE A 14 -18.37 -5.62 16.08
N LEU A 15 -17.21 -6.24 15.86
CA LEU A 15 -16.17 -5.60 15.03
C LEU A 15 -16.63 -5.39 13.58
N LEU A 16 -17.44 -6.31 13.02
CA LEU A 16 -18.06 -6.14 11.70
C LEU A 16 -19.01 -4.95 11.67
N SER A 17 -19.81 -4.73 12.72
CA SER A 17 -20.73 -3.59 12.79
C SER A 17 -19.99 -2.24 12.87
N GLN A 18 -18.76 -2.23 13.38
CA GLN A 18 -17.92 -1.03 13.46
C GLN A 18 -17.17 -0.69 12.15
N LYS A 19 -17.23 -1.56 11.12
CA LYS A 19 -16.45 -1.37 9.88
C LYS A 19 -16.80 -0.08 9.14
N ALA A 20 -18.09 0.27 9.04
CA ALA A 20 -18.53 1.47 8.34
C ALA A 20 -18.00 2.74 9.01
N ALA A 21 -18.12 2.83 10.34
CA ALA A 21 -17.61 3.95 11.12
C ALA A 21 -16.08 4.08 11.02
N TYR A 22 -15.36 2.95 11.05
CA TYR A 22 -13.92 2.97 10.85
C TYR A 22 -13.52 3.41 9.43
N ALA A 23 -14.23 2.97 8.40
CA ALA A 23 -13.96 3.40 7.02
C ALA A 23 -14.18 4.90 6.84
N GLU A 24 -15.28 5.43 7.38
CA GLU A 24 -15.55 6.88 7.39
C GLU A 24 -14.43 7.64 8.13
N ALA A 25 -13.94 7.10 9.25
CA ALA A 25 -12.83 7.69 10.00
C ALA A 25 -11.48 7.64 9.27
N VAL A 26 -11.23 6.59 8.49
CA VAL A 26 -10.05 6.52 7.62
C VAL A 26 -10.13 7.61 6.54
N THR A 27 -11.27 7.73 5.86
CA THR A 27 -11.49 8.78 4.86
C THR A 27 -11.40 10.19 5.46
N GLY A 28 -11.90 10.38 6.69
CA GLY A 28 -11.87 11.67 7.38
C GLY A 28 -10.57 11.98 8.13
N GLY A 29 -9.58 11.09 8.12
CA GLY A 29 -8.29 11.30 8.79
C GLY A 29 -8.31 11.20 10.32
N TYR A 30 -9.38 10.67 10.94
CA TYR A 30 -9.52 10.48 12.39
C TYR A 30 -9.59 9.00 12.81
N ALA A 31 -8.93 8.13 12.03
CA ALA A 31 -8.92 6.68 12.26
C ALA A 31 -8.40 6.27 13.65
N ALA A 32 -7.43 7.01 14.21
CA ALA A 32 -6.87 6.71 15.54
C ALA A 32 -7.91 6.90 16.66
N ASP A 33 -8.74 7.94 16.57
CA ASP A 33 -9.80 8.22 17.53
C ASP A 33 -10.93 7.19 17.40
N ALA A 34 -11.33 6.87 16.16
CA ALA A 34 -12.30 5.81 15.91
C ALA A 34 -11.83 4.46 16.45
N ILE A 35 -10.56 4.09 16.26
CA ILE A 35 -9.99 2.85 16.83
C ILE A 35 -10.01 2.89 18.36
N SER A 36 -9.72 4.03 18.97
CA SER A 36 -9.75 4.19 20.43
C SER A 36 -11.18 4.01 20.97
N ASP A 37 -12.18 4.59 20.30
CA ASP A 37 -13.59 4.40 20.65
C ASP A 37 -14.05 2.94 20.45
N ILE A 38 -13.67 2.31 19.34
CA ILE A 38 -13.95 0.89 19.08
C ILE A 38 -13.33 0.00 20.16
N GLN A 39 -12.08 0.26 20.55
CA GLN A 39 -11.40 -0.47 21.62
C GLN A 39 -12.11 -0.27 22.97
N ARG A 40 -12.53 0.96 23.28
CA ARG A 40 -13.29 1.28 24.50
C ARG A 40 -14.58 0.46 24.57
N LYS A 41 -15.43 0.57 23.54
CA LYS A 41 -16.69 -0.17 23.42
C LYS A 41 -16.46 -1.68 23.45
N TYR A 42 -15.39 -2.15 22.82
CA TYR A 42 -15.01 -3.56 22.86
C TYR A 42 -14.74 -4.05 24.30
N PHE A 43 -13.90 -3.36 25.08
CA PHE A 43 -13.56 -3.83 26.43
C PHE A 43 -14.72 -3.71 27.42
N LYS A 44 -15.68 -2.81 27.19
CA LYS A 44 -16.92 -2.75 27.97
C LYS A 44 -17.80 -3.97 27.74
N ARG A 45 -17.96 -4.38 26.48
CA ARG A 45 -18.80 -5.52 26.09
C ARG A 45 -18.12 -6.87 26.34
N TYR A 46 -16.79 -6.90 26.26
CA TYR A 46 -15.96 -8.11 26.35
C TYR A 46 -14.88 -7.92 27.43
N PRO A 47 -15.20 -8.21 28.70
CA PRO A 47 -14.25 -8.04 29.81
C PRO A 47 -12.95 -8.79 29.55
N ILE A 48 -11.82 -8.13 29.84
CA ILE A 48 -10.49 -8.71 29.58
C ILE A 48 -10.17 -9.93 30.45
N ASP A 49 -10.87 -10.05 31.58
CA ASP A 49 -10.73 -11.15 32.53
C ASP A 49 -11.51 -12.39 32.07
N LEU A 50 -12.44 -12.24 31.12
CA LEU A 50 -13.12 -13.36 30.47
C LEU A 50 -12.19 -13.98 29.41
N PRO A 51 -11.98 -15.31 29.40
CA PRO A 51 -11.20 -15.98 28.37
C PRO A 51 -11.69 -15.63 26.95
N HIS A 52 -10.73 -15.55 26.01
CA HIS A 52 -11.02 -15.07 24.66
C HIS A 52 -11.93 -16.01 23.83
N ASP A 53 -11.99 -17.26 24.23
CA ASP A 53 -12.82 -18.32 23.68
C ASP A 53 -14.22 -18.42 24.31
N GLU A 54 -14.45 -17.73 25.43
CA GLU A 54 -15.74 -17.71 26.12
C GLU A 54 -16.51 -16.43 25.79
N GLU A 55 -17.76 -16.55 25.35
CA GLU A 55 -18.61 -15.39 25.02
C GLU A 55 -19.32 -14.87 26.29
N PRO A 56 -19.41 -13.53 26.50
CA PRO A 56 -20.22 -12.98 27.57
C PRO A 56 -21.69 -13.40 27.42
N SER A 57 -22.42 -13.44 28.53
CA SER A 57 -23.85 -13.72 28.49
C SER A 57 -24.60 -12.65 27.69
N LEU A 58 -25.71 -13.03 27.05
CA LEU A 58 -26.55 -12.09 26.32
C LEU A 58 -27.11 -10.99 27.23
N GLU A 59 -27.40 -11.33 28.49
CA GLU A 59 -27.84 -10.36 29.51
C GLU A 59 -26.76 -9.33 29.81
N HIS A 60 -25.48 -9.74 29.90
CA HIS A 60 -24.37 -8.81 30.06
C HIS A 60 -24.25 -7.87 28.86
N LEU A 61 -24.27 -8.42 27.64
CA LEU A 61 -24.17 -7.61 26.41
C LEU A 61 -25.32 -6.61 26.26
N ALA A 62 -26.53 -6.95 26.71
CA ALA A 62 -27.68 -6.06 26.68
C ALA A 62 -27.64 -4.97 27.76
N ALA A 63 -26.97 -5.22 28.89
CA ALA A 63 -26.85 -4.27 29.99
C ALA A 63 -25.71 -3.25 29.81
N VAL A 64 -24.79 -3.47 28.88
CA VAL A 64 -23.63 -2.60 28.66
C VAL A 64 -24.06 -1.30 27.97
N ASP A 65 -23.77 -0.17 28.63
CA ASP A 65 -23.88 1.18 28.05
C ASP A 65 -22.53 1.60 27.44
N ASP A 66 -22.49 1.64 26.11
CA ASP A 66 -21.30 2.02 25.33
C ASP A 66 -20.88 3.49 25.54
N GLU A 67 -21.79 4.36 26.00
CA GLU A 67 -21.57 5.80 26.15
C GLU A 67 -21.23 6.21 27.59
N ALA A 68 -21.49 5.35 28.58
CA ALA A 68 -21.13 5.62 29.98
C ALA A 68 -19.60 5.84 30.16
N PRO A 69 -19.14 6.68 31.09
CA PRO A 69 -17.70 6.76 31.40
C PRO A 69 -17.15 5.42 31.92
N ASP A 70 -15.93 5.07 31.53
CA ASP A 70 -15.26 3.89 32.09
C ASP A 70 -14.91 4.14 33.58
N PRO A 71 -15.11 3.17 34.48
CA PRO A 71 -14.72 3.34 35.87
C PRO A 71 -13.19 3.40 36.01
N ASP A 72 -12.70 4.36 36.80
CA ASP A 72 -11.28 4.46 37.11
C ASP A 72 -10.78 3.18 37.79
N THR A 73 -9.69 2.63 37.26
CA THR A 73 -9.02 1.48 37.91
C THR A 73 -8.33 2.00 39.16
N LYS A 74 -8.84 1.61 40.33
CA LYS A 74 -8.23 1.99 41.61
C LYS A 74 -6.88 1.31 41.74
N GLU A 75 -5.84 2.11 41.91
CA GLU A 75 -4.50 1.60 42.22
C GLU A 75 -4.55 0.87 43.59
N PRO A 76 -3.87 -0.28 43.74
CA PRO A 76 -3.75 -0.94 45.03
C PRO A 76 -3.14 0.02 46.06
N ASP A 77 -3.75 0.15 47.25
CA ASP A 77 -3.22 1.02 48.30
C ASP A 77 -2.26 0.24 49.20
N ALA A 78 -0.97 0.57 49.12
CA ALA A 78 0.10 -0.04 49.91
C ALA A 78 -0.11 0.11 51.43
N GLY A 79 -0.88 1.10 51.89
CA GLY A 79 -1.16 1.33 53.30
C GLY A 79 -2.25 0.42 53.90
N THR A 80 -3.09 -0.19 53.07
CA THR A 80 -4.26 -0.97 53.52
C THR A 80 -4.09 -2.48 53.35
N MET A 81 -3.16 -2.90 52.50
CA MET A 81 -2.94 -4.31 52.14
C MET A 81 -1.64 -4.82 52.75
N SER A 82 -1.56 -6.14 52.99
CA SER A 82 -0.28 -6.76 53.34
C SER A 82 0.71 -6.62 52.17
N ALA A 83 2.02 -6.67 52.44
CA ALA A 83 3.03 -6.56 51.38
C ALA A 83 2.88 -7.65 50.29
N GLU A 84 2.49 -8.86 50.69
CA GLU A 84 2.24 -9.97 49.76
C GLU A 84 1.00 -9.72 48.90
N ASP A 85 -0.11 -9.25 49.49
CA ASP A 85 -1.33 -8.95 48.75
C ASP A 85 -1.15 -7.74 47.81
N TYR A 86 -0.38 -6.74 48.23
CA TYR A 86 -0.03 -5.59 47.39
C TYR A 86 0.78 -6.03 46.17
N GLN A 87 1.81 -6.86 46.36
CA GLN A 87 2.62 -7.37 45.26
C GLN A 87 1.78 -8.18 44.28
N LYS A 88 0.85 -9.01 44.79
CA LYS A 88 -0.09 -9.78 43.97
C LYS A 88 -1.08 -8.89 43.20
N ALA A 89 -1.54 -7.80 43.81
CA ALA A 89 -2.44 -6.85 43.17
C ALA A 89 -1.72 -6.08 42.04
N ILE A 90 -0.47 -5.67 42.25
CA ILE A 90 0.36 -5.04 41.22
C ILE A 90 0.63 -6.00 40.07
N SER A 91 1.03 -7.26 40.35
CA SER A 91 1.27 -8.24 39.28
C SER A 91 0.02 -8.54 38.47
N ALA A 92 -1.15 -8.65 39.12
CA ALA A 92 -2.42 -8.82 38.43
C ALA A 92 -2.78 -7.61 37.55
N MET A 93 -2.50 -6.40 38.02
CA MET A 93 -2.71 -5.16 37.25
C MET A 93 -1.78 -5.09 36.03
N GLU A 94 -0.51 -5.48 36.18
CA GLU A 94 0.47 -5.57 35.10
C GLU A 94 0.03 -6.60 34.05
N GLU A 95 -0.30 -7.83 34.45
CA GLU A 95 -0.82 -8.87 33.53
C GLU A 95 -2.06 -8.40 32.77
N ARG A 96 -2.98 -7.71 33.48
CA ARG A 96 -4.18 -7.13 32.86
C ARG A 96 -3.80 -6.06 31.83
N SER A 97 -2.85 -5.18 32.14
CA SER A 97 -2.39 -4.13 31.22
C SER A 97 -1.76 -4.72 29.95
N GLU A 98 -1.01 -5.82 30.08
CA GLU A 98 -0.40 -6.50 28.93
C GLU A 98 -1.45 -7.16 28.04
N LYS A 99 -2.46 -7.81 28.63
CA LYS A 99 -3.61 -8.37 27.89
C LYS A 99 -4.38 -7.28 27.15
N ILE A 100 -4.62 -6.13 27.77
CA ILE A 100 -5.26 -4.97 27.13
C ILE A 100 -4.40 -4.49 25.94
N ARG A 101 -3.11 -4.26 26.15
CA ARG A 101 -2.18 -3.81 25.10
C ARG A 101 -2.17 -4.77 23.91
N PHE A 102 -2.06 -6.07 24.17
CA PHE A 102 -2.11 -7.11 23.15
C PHE A 102 -3.43 -7.08 22.36
N ARG A 103 -4.57 -6.97 23.07
CA ARG A 103 -5.89 -6.96 22.46
C ARG A 103 -6.15 -5.70 21.63
N LYS A 104 -5.73 -4.52 22.12
CA LYS A 104 -5.77 -3.25 21.36
C LYS A 104 -5.05 -3.39 20.02
N ALA A 105 -3.85 -3.96 20.03
CA ALA A 105 -3.07 -4.20 18.81
C ALA A 105 -3.76 -5.18 17.84
N GLN A 106 -4.43 -6.22 18.36
CA GLN A 106 -5.22 -7.14 17.53
C GLN A 106 -6.42 -6.47 16.88
N ILE A 107 -7.18 -5.65 17.63
CA ILE A 107 -8.33 -4.90 17.09
C ILE A 107 -7.86 -3.92 16.01
N LYS A 108 -6.78 -3.15 16.27
CA LYS A 108 -6.20 -2.22 15.29
C LYS A 108 -5.84 -2.93 13.98
N ARG A 109 -5.08 -4.04 14.05
CA ARG A 109 -4.70 -4.83 12.86
C ARG A 109 -5.91 -5.43 12.14
N TRP A 110 -6.91 -5.89 12.88
CA TRP A 110 -8.12 -6.47 12.27
C TRP A 110 -8.93 -5.41 11.51
N MET A 111 -9.13 -4.23 12.09
CA MET A 111 -9.86 -3.13 11.43
C MET A 111 -9.12 -2.64 10.18
N ALA A 112 -7.80 -2.43 10.27
CA ALA A 112 -6.98 -2.08 9.11
C ALA A 112 -7.08 -3.15 8.01
N TYR A 113 -6.94 -4.43 8.34
CA TYR A 113 -7.07 -5.53 7.38
C TYR A 113 -8.45 -5.58 6.73
N GLN A 114 -9.53 -5.44 7.51
CA GLN A 114 -10.89 -5.45 6.97
C GLN A 114 -11.15 -4.25 6.05
N HIS A 115 -10.66 -3.08 6.43
CA HIS A 115 -10.76 -1.88 5.60
C HIS A 115 -10.06 -2.09 4.26
N MET A 116 -8.81 -2.55 4.27
CA MET A 116 -8.04 -2.84 3.05
C MET A 116 -8.74 -3.89 2.18
N LYS A 117 -9.30 -4.94 2.80
CA LYS A 117 -10.01 -6.01 2.10
C LYS A 117 -11.28 -5.52 1.41
N ASP A 118 -12.04 -4.63 2.05
CA ASP A 118 -13.28 -4.11 1.48
C ASP A 118 -13.05 -3.09 0.37
N HIS A 119 -11.95 -2.35 0.44
CA HIS A 119 -11.62 -1.29 -0.53
C HIS A 119 -10.76 -1.77 -1.70
N ASP A 120 -10.61 -3.10 -1.86
CA ASP A 120 -9.83 -3.75 -2.92
C ASP A 120 -8.43 -3.12 -3.10
N SER A 121 -7.89 -2.61 -1.99
CA SER A 121 -6.68 -1.80 -1.98
C SER A 121 -5.45 -2.66 -1.76
N ASP A 122 -5.51 -3.95 -2.11
CA ASP A 122 -4.33 -4.79 -1.99
C ASP A 122 -3.32 -4.41 -3.08
N PRO A 123 -2.18 -3.74 -2.75
CA PRO A 123 -1.16 -3.41 -3.72
C PRO A 123 -0.50 -4.65 -4.35
N MET A 124 -0.83 -5.86 -3.90
CA MET A 124 -0.40 -7.11 -4.51
C MET A 124 -1.46 -7.76 -5.41
N GLU A 125 -2.73 -7.34 -5.33
CA GLU A 125 -3.73 -7.89 -6.23
C GLU A 125 -3.56 -7.25 -7.62
N PRO A 126 -3.44 -8.05 -8.69
CA PRO A 126 -3.25 -7.54 -10.05
C PRO A 126 -4.55 -6.90 -10.55
N SER A 127 -4.81 -5.68 -10.12
CA SER A 127 -5.90 -4.83 -10.60
C SER A 127 -5.37 -3.80 -11.59
N ALA A 128 -6.09 -3.52 -12.68
CA ALA A 128 -5.70 -2.49 -13.64
C ALA A 128 -5.47 -1.09 -12.99
N ALA A 129 -6.06 -0.85 -11.81
CA ALA A 129 -5.91 0.38 -11.05
C ALA A 129 -4.69 0.40 -10.10
N ASN A 130 -4.02 -0.73 -9.90
CA ASN A 130 -2.90 -0.81 -8.97
C ASN A 130 -1.61 -0.28 -9.61
N PRO A 131 -1.03 0.83 -9.09
CA PRO A 131 0.13 1.47 -9.70
C PRO A 131 1.42 0.62 -9.59
N TRP A 132 1.46 -0.37 -8.69
CA TRP A 132 2.60 -1.29 -8.55
C TRP A 132 2.72 -2.34 -9.65
N ASN A 133 1.64 -2.61 -10.38
CA ASN A 133 1.62 -3.68 -11.38
C ASN A 133 2.73 -3.53 -12.42
N HIS A 134 2.99 -2.31 -12.87
CA HIS A 134 4.04 -2.06 -13.86
C HIS A 134 5.41 -2.52 -13.35
N LEU A 135 5.77 -2.17 -12.10
CA LEU A 135 7.02 -2.60 -11.49
C LEU A 135 7.04 -4.12 -11.27
N ILE A 136 5.95 -4.71 -10.76
CA ILE A 136 5.89 -6.15 -10.50
C ILE A 136 6.09 -6.95 -11.79
N TYR A 137 5.49 -6.53 -12.91
CA TYR A 137 5.69 -7.18 -14.21
C TYR A 137 7.13 -7.05 -14.71
N GLN A 138 7.75 -5.88 -14.54
CA GLN A 138 9.16 -5.67 -14.88
C GLN A 138 10.10 -6.55 -14.04
N LEU A 139 9.91 -6.59 -12.71
CA LEU A 139 10.75 -7.35 -11.79
C LEU A 139 10.59 -8.86 -11.97
N THR A 140 9.37 -9.34 -12.18
CA THR A 140 9.11 -10.78 -12.33
C THR A 140 9.46 -11.30 -13.72
N GLY A 141 9.64 -10.40 -14.71
CA GLY A 141 9.74 -10.75 -16.12
C GLY A 141 8.48 -11.43 -16.67
N LYS A 142 7.40 -11.49 -15.88
CA LYS A 142 6.11 -12.04 -16.29
C LYS A 142 5.29 -10.89 -16.82
N GLU A 143 5.18 -10.81 -18.14
CA GLU A 143 4.24 -9.88 -18.76
C GLU A 143 2.82 -10.17 -18.25
N PRO A 144 1.98 -9.14 -18.04
CA PRO A 144 0.56 -9.35 -17.77
C PRO A 144 0.00 -10.26 -18.86
N GLY A 145 -0.70 -11.33 -18.49
CA GLY A 145 -1.20 -12.28 -19.45
C GLY A 145 -2.05 -11.59 -20.51
N ARG A 146 -1.65 -11.70 -21.79
CA ARG A 146 -2.38 -11.09 -22.91
C ARG A 146 -3.88 -11.46 -22.83
N PRO A 147 -4.81 -10.49 -22.95
CA PRO A 147 -6.23 -10.76 -22.85
C PRO A 147 -6.67 -11.87 -23.81
N ARG A 148 -7.38 -12.86 -23.27
CA ARG A 148 -7.89 -13.98 -24.08
C ARG A 148 -8.97 -13.47 -25.04
N LYS A 149 -8.98 -14.00 -26.27
CA LYS A 149 -10.03 -13.72 -27.25
C LYS A 149 -11.40 -14.09 -26.67
N LYS A 150 -12.31 -13.11 -26.60
CA LYS A 150 -13.69 -13.34 -26.15
C LYS A 150 -14.45 -14.07 -27.25
N THR A 151 -15.26 -15.05 -26.86
CA THR A 151 -16.18 -15.74 -27.79
C THR A 151 -17.52 -14.99 -27.83
N ALA A 152 -18.24 -15.10 -28.94
CA ALA A 152 -19.57 -14.49 -29.09
C ALA A 152 -20.54 -14.93 -27.98
N VAL A 153 -20.51 -16.22 -27.62
CA VAL A 153 -21.31 -16.80 -26.52
C VAL A 153 -20.97 -16.13 -25.18
N ASN A 154 -19.69 -15.87 -24.90
CA ASN A 154 -19.25 -15.26 -23.64
C ASN A 154 -19.69 -13.80 -23.50
N VAL A 155 -19.74 -13.07 -24.60
CA VAL A 155 -20.25 -11.68 -24.62
C VAL A 155 -21.77 -11.69 -24.47
N TRP A 156 -22.45 -12.48 -25.29
CA TRP A 156 -23.91 -12.59 -25.28
C TRP A 156 -24.47 -13.03 -23.91
N ARG A 157 -23.88 -14.07 -23.28
CA ARG A 157 -24.38 -14.63 -22.03
C ARG A 157 -24.42 -13.63 -20.87
N LYS A 158 -23.63 -12.55 -20.92
CA LYS A 158 -23.67 -11.46 -19.93
C LYS A 158 -25.05 -10.79 -19.92
N SER A 159 -25.65 -10.59 -21.08
CA SER A 159 -26.99 -10.02 -21.23
C SER A 159 -28.12 -11.00 -20.90
N GLN A 160 -27.84 -12.31 -20.91
CA GLN A 160 -28.83 -13.37 -20.74
C GLN A 160 -28.65 -14.18 -19.45
N ARG A 161 -27.93 -13.63 -18.46
CA ARG A 161 -27.55 -14.34 -17.23
C ARG A 161 -28.76 -14.93 -16.50
N GLN A 162 -29.83 -14.16 -16.32
CA GLN A 162 -31.03 -14.60 -15.62
C GLN A 162 -31.75 -15.75 -16.36
N ASN A 163 -31.88 -15.63 -17.69
CA ASN A 163 -32.52 -16.65 -18.53
C ASN A 163 -31.72 -17.97 -18.53
N ILE A 164 -30.39 -17.89 -18.58
CA ILE A 164 -29.51 -19.05 -18.50
C ILE A 164 -29.62 -19.73 -17.13
N GLU A 165 -29.56 -18.98 -16.02
CA GLU A 165 -29.67 -19.55 -14.67
C GLU A 165 -31.04 -20.19 -14.44
N MET A 166 -32.13 -19.58 -14.92
CA MET A 166 -33.47 -20.17 -14.84
C MET A 166 -33.55 -21.51 -15.57
N ARG A 167 -33.03 -21.57 -16.81
CA ARG A 167 -33.02 -22.81 -17.61
C ARG A 167 -32.11 -23.87 -16.99
N VAL A 168 -30.96 -23.49 -16.45
CA VAL A 168 -30.04 -24.38 -15.73
C VAL A 168 -30.69 -24.93 -14.47
N LYS A 169 -31.39 -24.10 -13.68
CA LYS A 169 -32.11 -24.54 -12.47
C LYS A 169 -33.21 -25.55 -12.80
N ASN A 170 -33.98 -25.29 -13.85
CA ASN A 170 -35.03 -26.20 -14.31
C ASN A 170 -34.46 -27.54 -14.79
N LEU A 171 -33.38 -27.52 -15.57
CA LEU A 171 -32.71 -28.74 -16.07
C LEU A 171 -32.00 -29.51 -14.95
N ALA A 172 -31.34 -28.81 -14.02
CA ALA A 172 -30.68 -29.46 -12.88
C ALA A 172 -31.69 -30.17 -11.98
N SER A 173 -32.86 -29.55 -11.76
CA SER A 173 -33.95 -30.12 -10.95
C SER A 173 -34.59 -31.34 -11.64
N SER A 174 -34.78 -31.30 -12.96
CA SER A 174 -35.40 -32.40 -13.70
C SER A 174 -34.47 -33.58 -13.94
N GLN A 175 -33.16 -33.33 -14.10
CA GLN A 175 -32.15 -34.37 -14.38
C GLN A 175 -31.41 -34.84 -13.14
N GLY A 176 -31.65 -34.24 -11.96
CA GLY A 176 -30.95 -34.58 -10.73
C GLY A 176 -29.44 -34.30 -10.79
N VAL A 177 -29.02 -33.21 -11.44
CA VAL A 177 -27.60 -32.88 -11.64
C VAL A 177 -27.01 -32.37 -10.32
N ALA A 178 -25.93 -33.01 -9.87
CA ALA A 178 -25.19 -32.60 -8.68
C ALA A 178 -24.53 -31.20 -8.85
N SER A 179 -24.33 -30.51 -7.72
CA SER A 179 -23.89 -29.11 -7.70
C SER A 179 -22.51 -28.87 -8.35
N ASP A 180 -21.63 -29.87 -8.29
CA ASP A 180 -20.30 -29.89 -8.90
C ASP A 180 -20.34 -29.80 -10.44
N ARG A 181 -21.42 -30.29 -11.06
CA ARG A 181 -21.59 -30.30 -12.53
C ARG A 181 -22.36 -29.09 -13.07
N LEU A 182 -22.83 -28.19 -12.22
CA LEU A 182 -23.63 -27.03 -12.64
C LEU A 182 -22.86 -26.07 -13.57
N ALA A 183 -21.54 -25.94 -13.43
CA ALA A 183 -20.73 -25.09 -14.31
C ALA A 183 -20.72 -25.59 -15.76
N ALA A 184 -20.51 -26.89 -15.96
CA ALA A 184 -20.54 -27.51 -17.29
C ALA A 184 -21.96 -27.43 -17.91
N LEU A 185 -23.00 -27.62 -17.09
CA LEU A 185 -24.39 -27.47 -17.53
C LEU A 185 -24.71 -26.04 -17.96
N ARG A 186 -24.25 -25.01 -17.22
CA ARG A 186 -24.39 -23.59 -17.60
C ARG A 186 -23.76 -23.30 -18.96
N ASP A 187 -22.54 -23.76 -19.18
CA ASP A 187 -21.85 -23.54 -20.46
C ASP A 187 -22.55 -24.25 -21.62
N LYS A 188 -23.06 -25.48 -21.40
CA LYS A 188 -23.86 -26.20 -22.39
C LYS A 188 -25.14 -25.43 -22.73
N VAL A 189 -25.92 -25.04 -21.72
CA VAL A 189 -27.18 -24.29 -21.89
C VAL A 189 -26.93 -22.95 -22.61
N ALA A 190 -25.88 -22.23 -22.24
CA ALA A 190 -25.52 -20.98 -22.89
C ALA A 190 -25.21 -21.18 -24.39
N ARG A 191 -24.46 -22.22 -24.75
CA ARG A 191 -24.15 -22.53 -26.16
C ARG A 191 -25.40 -22.93 -26.94
N GLU A 192 -26.25 -23.78 -26.37
CA GLU A 192 -27.51 -24.18 -27.00
C GLU A 192 -28.43 -22.98 -27.26
N MET A 193 -28.61 -22.13 -26.24
CA MET A 193 -29.43 -20.93 -26.38
C MET A 193 -28.84 -19.94 -27.39
N PHE A 194 -27.51 -19.79 -27.45
CA PHE A 194 -26.86 -18.94 -28.44
C PHE A 194 -27.02 -19.49 -29.87
N ASN A 195 -26.83 -20.80 -30.06
CA ASN A 195 -26.97 -21.44 -31.36
C ASN A 195 -28.42 -21.43 -31.89
N ALA A 196 -29.40 -21.34 -30.99
CA ALA A 196 -30.82 -21.19 -31.34
C ALA A 196 -31.19 -19.76 -31.78
N LEU A 197 -30.30 -18.78 -31.64
CA LEU A 197 -30.55 -17.42 -32.12
C LEU A 197 -30.53 -17.37 -33.65
N PRO A 198 -31.27 -16.43 -34.28
CA PRO A 198 -31.13 -16.15 -35.71
C PRO A 198 -29.68 -15.84 -36.09
N LEU A 199 -29.26 -16.25 -37.28
CA LEU A 199 -27.88 -16.08 -37.77
C LEU A 199 -27.43 -14.61 -37.75
N GLU A 200 -28.33 -13.67 -38.06
CA GLU A 200 -28.05 -12.23 -37.99
C GLU A 200 -27.69 -11.77 -36.57
N GLN A 201 -28.38 -12.29 -35.55
CA GLN A 201 -28.07 -11.98 -34.16
C GLN A 201 -26.75 -12.62 -33.73
N GLN A 202 -26.48 -13.86 -34.14
CA GLN A 202 -25.19 -14.51 -33.87
C GLN A 202 -24.02 -13.72 -34.48
N ALA A 203 -24.20 -13.23 -35.72
CA ALA A 203 -23.21 -12.40 -36.41
C ALA A 203 -22.97 -11.07 -35.67
N LYS A 204 -24.02 -10.42 -35.16
CA LYS A 204 -23.90 -9.22 -34.32
C LYS A 204 -23.03 -9.47 -33.08
N TRP A 205 -23.29 -10.56 -32.35
CA TRP A 205 -22.51 -10.89 -31.14
C TRP A 205 -21.07 -11.31 -31.46
N LYS A 206 -20.84 -11.95 -32.61
CA LYS A 206 -19.48 -12.27 -33.09
C LYS A 206 -18.69 -10.99 -33.37
N LYS A 207 -19.29 -10.03 -34.07
CA LYS A 207 -18.68 -8.71 -34.33
C LYS A 207 -18.36 -7.99 -33.02
N GLN A 208 -19.31 -7.95 -32.08
CA GLN A 208 -19.09 -7.34 -30.77
C GLN A 208 -17.96 -8.03 -29.97
N ALA A 209 -17.87 -9.36 -30.02
CA ALA A 209 -16.80 -10.09 -29.34
C ALA A 209 -15.41 -9.83 -29.96
N GLU A 210 -15.34 -9.62 -31.27
CA GLU A 210 -14.11 -9.21 -31.95
C GLU A 210 -13.71 -7.77 -31.57
N GLU A 211 -14.66 -6.83 -31.56
CA GLU A 211 -14.45 -5.44 -31.12
C GLU A 211 -13.99 -5.37 -29.65
N GLU A 212 -14.67 -6.07 -28.73
CA GLU A 212 -14.26 -6.12 -27.32
C GLU A 212 -12.91 -6.81 -27.11
N THR A 213 -12.55 -7.78 -27.97
CA THR A 213 -11.22 -8.42 -27.92
C THR A 213 -10.14 -7.47 -28.42
N LYS A 214 -10.42 -6.73 -29.49
CA LYS A 214 -9.50 -5.75 -30.05
C LYS A 214 -9.23 -4.64 -29.03
N ALA A 215 -10.28 -4.04 -28.47
CA ALA A 215 -10.19 -3.01 -27.43
C ALA A 215 -9.37 -3.49 -26.22
N ALA A 216 -9.67 -4.69 -25.69
CA ALA A 216 -8.90 -5.24 -24.56
C ALA A 216 -7.42 -5.45 -24.89
N ASN A 217 -7.08 -5.88 -26.11
CA ASN A 217 -5.68 -6.01 -26.54
C ASN A 217 -4.99 -4.65 -26.71
N GLU A 218 -5.70 -3.64 -27.21
CA GLU A 218 -5.19 -2.27 -27.36
C GLU A 218 -4.93 -1.64 -25.98
N GLU A 219 -5.87 -1.77 -25.04
CA GLU A 219 -5.69 -1.34 -23.64
C GLU A 219 -4.51 -2.06 -22.98
N TRP A 220 -4.36 -3.36 -23.20
CA TRP A 220 -3.24 -4.14 -22.67
C TRP A 220 -1.89 -3.70 -23.27
N GLU A 221 -1.81 -3.49 -24.59
CA GLU A 221 -0.60 -2.96 -25.22
C GLU A 221 -0.29 -1.54 -24.76
N GLN A 222 -1.31 -0.71 -24.55
CA GLN A 222 -1.15 0.63 -24.02
C GLN A 222 -0.62 0.60 -22.59
N MET A 223 -1.21 -0.21 -21.70
CA MET A 223 -0.75 -0.37 -20.32
C MET A 223 0.69 -0.91 -20.27
N ARG A 224 1.06 -1.81 -21.19
CA ARG A 224 2.42 -2.35 -21.27
C ARG A 224 3.45 -1.30 -21.69
N LYS A 225 3.05 -0.36 -22.55
CA LYS A 225 3.94 0.69 -23.09
C LYS A 225 3.91 1.98 -22.30
N SER A 226 2.86 2.21 -21.50
CA SER A 226 2.75 3.41 -20.68
C SER A 226 3.75 3.37 -19.54
N ASP A 227 4.40 4.52 -19.32
CA ASP A 227 5.20 4.74 -18.12
C ASP A 227 4.34 4.65 -16.84
N PRO A 228 4.95 4.36 -15.68
CA PRO A 228 4.26 4.42 -14.40
C PRO A 228 3.52 5.74 -14.20
N SER A 229 2.36 5.69 -13.54
CA SER A 229 1.56 6.90 -13.30
C SER A 229 2.37 7.95 -12.54
N THR A 230 2.27 9.19 -13.02
CA THR A 230 2.90 10.36 -12.39
C THR A 230 1.93 11.15 -11.51
N LYS A 231 0.68 10.69 -11.41
CA LYS A 231 -0.36 11.33 -10.61
C LYS A 231 -0.01 11.31 -9.11
N PRO A 232 -0.27 12.38 -8.35
CA PRO A 232 -0.01 12.43 -6.92
C PRO A 232 -0.68 11.30 -6.13
N GLU A 233 -1.91 10.93 -6.49
CA GLU A 233 -2.70 9.90 -5.81
C GLU A 233 -2.05 8.53 -5.96
N ASP A 234 -1.73 8.16 -7.20
CA ASP A 234 -1.08 6.89 -7.52
C ASP A 234 0.31 6.80 -6.89
N ARG A 235 1.03 7.93 -6.79
CA ARG A 235 2.32 8.02 -6.09
C ARG A 235 2.18 7.81 -4.59
N GLN A 236 1.14 8.38 -3.96
CA GLN A 236 0.90 8.16 -2.53
C GLN A 236 0.54 6.70 -2.24
N LEU A 237 -0.30 6.09 -3.08
CA LEU A 237 -0.61 4.65 -2.98
C LEU A 237 0.65 3.78 -3.15
N CYS A 238 1.53 4.16 -4.08
CA CYS A 238 2.85 3.55 -4.19
C CYS A 238 3.64 3.70 -2.89
N ILE A 239 3.82 4.92 -2.39
CA ILE A 239 4.57 5.21 -1.17
C ILE A 239 4.04 4.39 0.03
N GLN A 240 2.72 4.34 0.23
CA GLN A 240 2.08 3.53 1.28
C GLN A 240 2.30 2.02 1.09
N GLY A 241 2.30 1.54 -0.16
CA GLY A 241 2.55 0.14 -0.50
C GLY A 241 4.04 -0.27 -0.47
N LEU A 242 4.98 0.67 -0.35
CA LEU A 242 6.41 0.43 -0.56
C LEU A 242 6.97 -0.67 0.35
N VAL A 243 6.69 -0.61 1.65
CA VAL A 243 7.19 -1.60 2.63
C VAL A 243 6.61 -2.98 2.32
N ARG A 244 5.31 -3.04 2.04
CA ARG A 244 4.62 -4.29 1.72
C ARG A 244 5.17 -4.94 0.46
N VAL A 245 5.56 -4.14 -0.53
CA VAL A 245 6.11 -4.63 -1.80
C VAL A 245 7.56 -5.08 -1.67
N THR A 246 8.36 -4.30 -0.95
CA THR A 246 9.82 -4.50 -0.92
C THR A 246 10.27 -5.45 0.18
N GLN A 247 9.58 -5.53 1.32
CA GLN A 247 9.99 -6.40 2.44
C GLN A 247 10.10 -7.88 2.03
N PRO A 248 9.11 -8.51 1.35
CA PRO A 248 9.23 -9.92 0.95
C PRO A 248 10.38 -10.16 -0.02
N PHE A 249 10.69 -9.18 -0.86
CA PHE A 249 11.82 -9.25 -1.79
C PHE A 249 13.16 -9.19 -1.05
N LEU A 250 13.32 -8.24 -0.11
CA LEU A 250 14.52 -8.13 0.71
C LEU A 250 14.71 -9.37 1.60
N ASP A 251 13.64 -9.90 2.18
CA ASP A 251 13.68 -11.14 2.98
C ASP A 251 14.11 -12.35 2.13
N MET A 252 13.64 -12.43 0.88
CA MET A 252 14.03 -13.47 -0.06
C MET A 252 15.50 -13.35 -0.46
N LEU A 253 15.97 -12.14 -0.77
CA LEU A 253 17.39 -11.88 -1.02
C LEU A 253 18.23 -12.28 0.17
N SER A 254 17.83 -11.87 1.38
CA SER A 254 18.53 -12.19 2.62
C SER A 254 18.64 -13.69 2.87
N LYS A 255 17.55 -14.43 2.69
CA LYS A 255 17.58 -15.90 2.77
C LYS A 255 18.45 -16.55 1.70
N THR A 256 18.45 -16.01 0.50
CA THR A 256 19.16 -16.60 -0.65
C THR A 256 20.66 -16.35 -0.58
N THR A 257 21.09 -15.15 -0.18
CA THR A 257 22.51 -14.77 -0.16
C THR A 257 23.15 -14.89 1.22
N GLY A 258 22.35 -14.98 2.28
CA GLY A 258 22.82 -14.89 3.67
C GLY A 258 23.22 -13.47 4.10
N TRP A 259 22.95 -12.43 3.29
CA TRP A 259 23.27 -11.03 3.61
C TRP A 259 22.08 -10.33 4.27
N ASN A 260 22.35 -9.26 5.01
CA ASN A 260 21.32 -8.33 5.45
C ASN A 260 21.18 -7.22 4.41
N PHE A 261 19.94 -6.83 4.11
CA PHE A 261 19.66 -5.80 3.10
C PHE A 261 18.88 -4.65 3.72
N THR A 262 19.20 -3.43 3.29
CA THR A 262 18.42 -2.23 3.62
C THR A 262 18.12 -1.50 2.33
N LEU A 263 16.85 -1.18 2.12
CA LEU A 263 16.39 -0.28 1.06
C LEU A 263 16.14 1.09 1.69
N LEU A 264 16.73 2.14 1.12
CA LEU A 264 16.48 3.53 1.48
C LEU A 264 15.80 4.23 0.31
N GLY A 265 14.59 4.74 0.53
CA GLY A 265 13.83 5.53 -0.45
C GLY A 265 13.43 6.87 0.14
N GLY A 266 13.34 7.90 -0.69
CA GLY A 266 12.85 9.20 -0.23
C GLY A 266 12.52 10.15 -1.37
N GLY A 267 11.68 11.13 -1.06
CA GLY A 267 11.12 12.05 -2.04
C GLY A 267 9.91 12.81 -1.48
N PRO A 268 9.27 13.65 -2.32
CA PRO A 268 8.08 14.39 -1.92
C PRO A 268 6.91 13.43 -1.69
N GLU A 269 6.28 13.53 -0.52
CA GLU A 269 5.08 12.77 -0.15
C GLU A 269 3.83 13.60 -0.48
N PRO A 270 3.01 13.18 -1.47
CA PRO A 270 1.83 13.93 -1.88
C PRO A 270 0.86 14.26 -0.75
N ALA A 271 0.47 13.27 0.06
CA ALA A 271 -0.49 13.50 1.15
C ALA A 271 0.06 14.42 2.25
N HIS A 272 1.38 14.57 2.35
CA HIS A 272 2.04 15.45 3.32
C HIS A 272 2.46 16.78 2.68
N GLY A 273 1.61 17.36 1.82
CA GLY A 273 1.87 18.65 1.18
C GLY A 273 3.11 18.67 0.26
N GLY A 274 3.57 17.50 -0.20
CA GLY A 274 4.79 17.37 -1.00
C GLY A 274 6.08 17.47 -0.20
N GLN A 275 6.03 17.40 1.14
CA GLN A 275 7.23 17.41 1.98
C GLN A 275 8.16 16.23 1.67
N LEU A 276 9.47 16.46 1.81
CA LEU A 276 10.47 15.42 1.58
C LEU A 276 10.57 14.49 2.79
N ASN A 277 10.23 13.22 2.59
CA ASN A 277 10.32 12.18 3.60
C ASN A 277 11.24 11.04 3.16
N VAL A 278 11.76 10.29 4.14
CA VAL A 278 12.66 9.15 3.95
C VAL A 278 12.06 7.91 4.61
N ILE A 279 12.01 6.81 3.86
CA ILE A 279 11.54 5.50 4.31
C ILE A 279 12.70 4.51 4.17
N SER A 280 12.96 3.76 5.24
CA SER A 280 13.94 2.68 5.22
C SER A 280 13.26 1.34 5.48
N VAL A 281 13.53 0.33 4.65
CA VAL A 281 13.00 -1.04 4.79
C VAL A 281 14.17 -1.99 5.02
N HIS A 282 14.08 -2.83 6.04
CA HIS A 282 15.21 -3.62 6.52
C HIS A 282 14.89 -5.12 6.52
N SER A 283 15.78 -5.92 5.93
CA SER A 283 15.78 -7.37 6.09
C SER A 283 17.01 -7.80 6.88
N GLY A 284 16.77 -8.62 7.90
CA GLY A 284 17.77 -9.08 8.85
C GLY A 284 17.49 -8.61 10.27
N LEU A 285 17.90 -9.42 11.24
CA LEU A 285 17.71 -9.15 12.66
C LEU A 285 19.01 -9.42 13.42
N THR A 286 19.25 -8.64 14.47
CA THR A 286 20.31 -8.92 15.44
C THR A 286 20.07 -10.28 16.13
N PRO A 287 21.14 -11.00 16.52
CA PRO A 287 21.01 -12.17 17.38
C PRO A 287 20.54 -11.77 18.79
N GLY A 288 20.07 -12.75 19.57
CA GLY A 288 19.61 -12.56 20.95
C GLY A 288 18.09 -12.63 21.13
N ASP A 289 17.65 -12.45 22.38
CA ASP A 289 16.25 -12.57 22.77
C ASP A 289 15.40 -11.40 22.24
N VAL A 290 16.00 -10.21 22.19
CA VAL A 290 15.39 -9.00 21.62
C VAL A 290 15.95 -8.76 20.24
N LYS A 291 15.29 -9.34 19.24
CA LYS A 291 15.67 -9.18 17.83
C LYS A 291 15.31 -7.78 17.35
N MET A 292 16.29 -7.05 16.83
CA MET A 292 16.13 -5.72 16.26
C MET A 292 16.60 -5.72 14.80
N ASN A 293 15.91 -4.98 13.94
CA ASN A 293 16.41 -4.71 12.59
C ASN A 293 17.42 -3.55 12.63
N PHE A 294 18.12 -3.32 11.52
CA PHE A 294 19.12 -2.25 11.40
C PHE A 294 18.56 -0.86 11.76
N GLY A 295 17.35 -0.56 11.29
CA GLY A 295 16.64 0.70 11.58
C GLY A 295 16.43 0.96 13.08
N ARG A 296 16.14 -0.08 13.85
CA ARG A 296 15.93 0.00 15.31
C ARG A 296 17.23 -0.07 16.10
N SER A 297 18.17 -0.94 15.72
CA SER A 297 19.44 -1.08 16.45
C SER A 297 20.31 0.18 16.32
N GLU A 298 20.35 0.77 15.12
CA GLU A 298 21.18 1.94 14.81
C GLU A 298 20.36 3.23 14.70
N ARG A 299 19.18 3.31 15.33
CA ARG A 299 18.22 4.41 15.13
C ARG A 299 18.85 5.79 15.32
N ALA A 300 19.68 5.94 16.36
CA ALA A 300 20.36 7.19 16.67
C ALA A 300 21.33 7.62 15.57
N ASP A 301 22.16 6.70 15.06
CA ASP A 301 23.17 7.00 14.04
C ASP A 301 22.57 7.14 12.64
N ILE A 302 21.54 6.35 12.32
CA ILE A 302 20.75 6.52 11.09
C ILE A 302 20.15 7.92 11.07
N LYS A 303 19.47 8.33 12.16
CA LYS A 303 18.85 9.66 12.25
C LYS A 303 19.91 10.77 12.22
N LYS A 304 21.04 10.60 12.91
CA LYS A 304 22.08 11.62 13.01
C LYS A 304 22.91 11.79 11.74
N TYR A 305 23.24 10.71 11.03
CA TYR A 305 24.21 10.75 9.94
C TYR A 305 23.59 10.37 8.58
N ILE A 306 22.86 9.27 8.49
CA ILE A 306 22.38 8.74 7.20
C ILE A 306 21.26 9.61 6.63
N VAL A 307 20.24 9.92 7.44
CA VAL A 307 19.08 10.70 7.00
C VAL A 307 19.50 12.10 6.52
N PRO A 308 20.37 12.87 7.21
CA PRO A 308 20.82 14.16 6.70
C PRO A 308 21.66 14.08 5.42
N ILE A 309 22.49 13.04 5.27
CA ILE A 309 23.26 12.84 4.03
C ILE A 309 22.30 12.60 2.86
N PHE A 310 21.34 11.70 3.02
CA PHE A 310 20.37 11.39 1.99
C PHE A 310 19.42 12.56 1.74
N GLY A 311 18.99 13.26 2.78
CA GLY A 311 18.13 14.45 2.68
C GLY A 311 18.79 15.59 1.89
N ARG A 312 20.09 15.84 2.07
CA ARG A 312 20.84 16.79 1.23
C ARG A 312 20.89 16.38 -0.24
N PHE A 313 20.91 15.09 -0.52
CA PHE A 313 20.81 14.58 -1.89
C PHE A 313 19.39 14.81 -2.44
N LEU A 314 18.33 14.49 -1.69
CA LEU A 314 16.95 14.72 -2.10
C LEU A 314 16.64 16.20 -2.39
N LYS A 315 17.17 17.13 -1.58
CA LYS A 315 17.06 18.58 -1.82
C LYS A 315 17.73 19.04 -3.14
N LYS A 316 18.65 18.25 -3.71
CA LYS A 316 19.22 18.49 -5.05
C LYS A 316 18.40 17.86 -6.16
N CYS A 317 17.68 16.78 -5.87
CA CYS A 317 16.85 16.05 -6.83
C CYS A 317 15.49 16.71 -7.05
N PHE A 318 14.93 17.39 -6.04
CA PHE A 318 13.57 17.94 -6.08
C PHE A 318 13.58 19.41 -5.71
N SER A 319 13.08 20.26 -6.60
CA SER A 319 12.92 21.69 -6.30
C SER A 319 11.69 21.93 -5.41
N PRO A 320 11.64 23.04 -4.65
CA PRO A 320 10.45 23.40 -3.87
C PRO A 320 9.17 23.54 -4.72
N GLU A 321 9.28 24.00 -5.95
CA GLU A 321 8.16 24.08 -6.91
C GLU A 321 7.67 22.69 -7.29
N GLU A 322 8.59 21.75 -7.54
CA GLU A 322 8.25 20.37 -7.87
C GLU A 322 7.59 19.65 -6.70
N CYS A 323 8.10 19.84 -5.47
CA CYS A 323 7.47 19.31 -4.26
C CYS A 323 6.03 19.81 -4.14
N ARG A 324 5.80 21.12 -4.28
CA ARG A 324 4.44 21.71 -4.25
C ARG A 324 3.55 21.21 -5.38
N ALA A 325 4.07 21.02 -6.58
CA ALA A 325 3.31 20.49 -7.71
C ALA A 325 2.91 19.01 -7.54
N ARG A 326 3.60 18.28 -6.65
CA ARG A 326 3.30 16.89 -6.30
C ARG A 326 2.43 16.76 -5.05
N ALA A 327 2.15 17.86 -4.36
CA ALA A 327 1.28 17.86 -3.20
C ALA A 327 -0.15 17.47 -3.60
N LEU A 328 -0.76 16.62 -2.80
CA LEU A 328 -2.18 16.29 -2.91
C LEU A 328 -2.98 17.39 -2.22
N THR A 329 -4.09 17.82 -2.82
CA THR A 329 -5.01 18.74 -2.14
C THR A 329 -5.79 17.98 -1.07
N ASP A 330 -5.96 18.56 0.13
CA ASP A 330 -6.58 17.94 1.32
C ASP A 330 -7.99 17.34 1.12
N LEU A 331 -8.61 17.54 -0.05
CA LEU A 331 -9.96 17.11 -0.38
C LEU A 331 -10.12 15.61 -0.66
N GLU A 332 -9.04 14.85 -0.77
CA GLU A 332 -9.11 13.48 -1.31
C GLU A 332 -9.06 12.36 -0.25
N GLY A 333 -8.99 12.69 1.04
CA GLY A 333 -9.09 11.70 2.12
C GLY A 333 -7.96 10.67 2.18
N ILE A 334 -6.87 10.88 1.44
CA ILE A 334 -5.66 10.03 1.52
C ILE A 334 -4.77 10.54 2.65
N VAL A 335 -4.55 9.70 3.66
CA VAL A 335 -3.81 10.07 4.87
C VAL A 335 -2.28 9.98 4.64
N PRO A 336 -1.49 10.93 5.19
CA PRO A 336 -0.03 10.81 5.24
C PRO A 336 0.45 9.53 5.92
N LEU A 337 1.68 9.14 5.62
CA LEU A 337 2.35 8.04 6.31
C LEU A 337 2.49 8.32 7.80
N GLN A 338 2.06 7.35 8.62
CA GLN A 338 2.28 7.36 10.06
C GLN A 338 3.51 6.52 10.43
N ALA A 339 4.40 7.09 11.24
CA ALA A 339 5.63 6.44 11.67
C ALA A 339 5.33 5.11 12.39
N GLU A 340 4.32 5.08 13.24
CA GLU A 340 3.95 3.90 14.04
C GLU A 340 3.47 2.73 13.17
N GLU A 341 2.83 3.01 12.04
CA GLU A 341 2.36 1.99 11.10
C GLU A 341 3.55 1.34 10.39
N LEU A 342 4.48 2.16 9.90
CA LEU A 342 5.72 1.71 9.24
C LEU A 342 6.61 0.92 10.20
N GLU A 343 6.77 1.41 11.43
CA GLU A 343 7.57 0.74 12.47
C GLU A 343 7.00 -0.63 12.84
N SER A 344 5.67 -0.77 12.86
CA SER A 344 5.02 -2.07 13.09
C SER A 344 5.29 -3.08 11.96
N SER A 345 5.60 -2.59 10.76
CA SER A 345 5.95 -3.38 9.58
C SER A 345 7.46 -3.58 9.41
N GLY A 346 8.28 -3.12 10.37
CA GLY A 346 9.74 -3.26 10.32
C GLY A 346 10.46 -2.21 9.49
N ALA A 347 9.77 -1.16 9.04
CA ALA A 347 10.37 -0.01 8.36
C ALA A 347 10.61 1.15 9.33
N THR A 348 11.46 2.11 8.95
CA THR A 348 11.60 3.39 9.66
C THR A 348 11.15 4.55 8.78
N PHE A 349 10.56 5.56 9.41
CA PHE A 349 10.09 6.78 8.75
C PHE A 349 10.80 7.99 9.36
N ASP A 350 11.28 8.89 8.50
CA ASP A 350 12.02 10.08 8.89
C ASP A 350 11.61 11.29 8.04
N SER A 351 11.05 12.32 8.67
CA SER A 351 10.79 13.61 8.02
C SER A 351 12.04 14.48 8.01
N LEU A 352 12.28 15.21 6.91
CA LEU A 352 13.45 16.07 6.77
C LEU A 352 13.28 17.46 7.41
N GLU A 353 12.08 17.85 7.83
CA GLU A 353 11.84 19.15 8.49
C GLU A 353 12.56 19.25 9.85
N ASP A 354 12.74 18.11 10.54
CA ASP A 354 13.47 17.99 11.80
C ASP A 354 14.94 18.45 11.72
N PHE A 355 15.51 18.52 10.50
CA PHE A 355 16.95 18.68 10.29
C PHE A 355 17.37 20.03 9.73
N GLU A 356 16.42 20.94 9.46
CA GLU A 356 16.78 22.32 9.19
C GLU A 356 17.54 22.82 10.42
N PRO A 357 18.87 23.07 10.33
CA PRO A 357 19.60 23.59 11.47
C PRO A 357 18.93 24.92 11.75
N ARG A 358 18.17 25.00 12.86
CA ARG A 358 17.67 26.27 13.37
C ARG A 358 18.89 27.15 13.37
N ALA A 359 18.97 28.04 12.37
CA ALA A 359 20.11 28.90 12.20
C ALA A 359 20.27 29.50 13.58
N ARG A 360 21.41 29.22 14.23
CA ARG A 360 21.73 29.76 15.54
C ARG A 360 21.78 31.27 15.34
N GLY A 361 20.61 31.89 15.35
CA GLY A 361 20.40 33.29 15.55
C GLY A 361 20.81 33.49 16.98
N GLY A 362 22.13 33.60 17.18
CA GLY A 362 22.67 34.32 18.31
C GLY A 362 22.06 35.71 18.27
N ARG A 363 20.97 35.87 18.99
CA ARG A 363 20.71 37.06 19.79
C ARG A 363 21.03 36.69 21.23
N ASP A 364 22.32 36.50 21.49
CA ASP A 364 22.86 36.95 22.77
C ASP A 364 22.94 38.47 22.66
N SER A 365 21.84 39.13 23.00
CA SER A 365 21.79 40.58 23.20
C SER A 365 20.82 40.87 24.33
N GLU A 366 21.12 40.27 25.49
CA GLU A 366 20.82 40.87 26.79
C GLU A 366 22.15 41.41 27.32
N GLY A 367 22.37 42.69 27.06
CA GLY A 367 23.50 43.45 27.56
C GLY A 367 23.10 44.92 27.53
N ASP A 368 22.78 45.45 28.71
CA ASP A 368 22.67 46.86 29.01
C ASP A 368 23.76 47.67 28.29
N ASP A 369 23.39 48.72 27.58
CA ASP A 369 24.15 49.97 27.67
C ASP A 369 23.34 51.18 27.20
N ILE A 370 23.41 52.18 28.06
CA ILE A 370 22.87 53.54 27.96
C ILE A 370 23.76 54.32 26.97
N LEU A 371 23.19 55.23 26.17
CA LEU A 371 23.62 56.63 25.90
C LEU A 371 23.16 57.22 24.52
N PRO A 372 23.19 58.56 24.31
CA PRO A 372 22.13 59.31 23.61
C PRO A 372 22.47 59.87 22.21
N ALA A 373 21.39 60.33 21.55
CA ALA A 373 21.19 61.44 20.60
C ALA A 373 22.28 61.95 19.62
N SER A 374 21.82 62.09 18.35
CA SER A 374 22.22 63.06 17.28
C SER A 374 23.61 62.86 16.65
N ILE A 375 23.85 63.01 15.33
CA ILE A 375 23.56 64.11 14.39
C ILE A 375 23.59 63.57 12.93
N SER A 376 22.80 64.19 12.06
CA SER A 376 22.72 64.05 10.61
C SER A 376 24.04 64.28 9.83
N SER A 377 24.17 63.70 8.63
CA SER A 377 24.60 64.45 7.43
C SER A 377 24.48 63.62 6.14
N SER A 378 23.97 64.33 5.14
CA SER A 378 23.75 64.00 3.74
C SER A 378 25.02 64.00 2.90
N THR A 379 25.09 63.16 1.86
CA THR A 379 25.58 63.57 0.54
C THR A 379 25.10 62.62 -0.56
N SER A 380 24.51 63.21 -1.59
CA SER A 380 24.08 62.63 -2.85
C SER A 380 25.27 62.43 -3.81
N ALA A 381 25.23 61.43 -4.69
CA ALA A 381 25.75 61.56 -6.06
C ALA A 381 25.19 60.49 -7.02
N THR A 382 24.75 60.99 -8.16
CA THR A 382 24.13 60.40 -9.34
C THR A 382 25.16 59.69 -10.25
N ALA A 383 24.80 58.55 -10.86
CA ALA A 383 25.24 58.20 -12.23
C ALA A 383 24.38 57.08 -12.85
N THR A 384 24.07 57.30 -14.12
CA THR A 384 23.14 56.65 -15.06
C THR A 384 23.73 55.44 -15.83
N PRO A 385 22.94 54.73 -16.67
CA PRO A 385 23.19 53.35 -17.11
C PRO A 385 23.97 53.23 -18.43
N THR A 386 24.46 52.03 -18.77
CA THR A 386 25.02 51.73 -20.10
C THR A 386 24.65 50.31 -20.54
N THR A 387 23.71 50.29 -21.49
CA THR A 387 23.60 49.55 -22.76
C THR A 387 24.34 48.22 -22.98
N ALA A 388 23.58 47.23 -23.48
CA ALA A 388 23.97 45.95 -24.10
C ALA A 388 24.80 46.14 -25.41
N PRO A 389 25.38 45.08 -26.03
CA PRO A 389 24.58 44.18 -26.90
C PRO A 389 25.06 42.72 -27.10
N ALA A 390 24.09 41.91 -27.60
CA ALA A 390 24.15 40.86 -28.63
C ALA A 390 24.99 39.56 -28.48
N THR A 391 24.24 38.47 -28.72
CA THR A 391 24.56 37.07 -29.07
C THR A 391 25.63 36.86 -30.16
N PRO A 392 26.24 35.65 -30.25
CA PRO A 392 25.80 34.76 -31.33
C PRO A 392 25.72 33.25 -31.02
N VAL A 393 24.94 32.64 -31.90
CA VAL A 393 24.59 31.23 -32.20
C VAL A 393 25.79 30.30 -32.43
N ALA A 394 25.70 29.06 -31.94
CA ALA A 394 26.27 27.79 -32.49
C ALA A 394 26.12 26.69 -31.42
N SER A 395 25.93 25.40 -31.66
CA SER A 395 25.78 24.57 -32.86
C SER A 395 25.19 23.22 -32.42
N VAL A 396 24.37 22.65 -33.29
CA VAL A 396 23.82 21.29 -33.19
C VAL A 396 24.98 20.28 -33.24
N SER A 397 25.05 19.35 -32.29
CA SER A 397 25.92 18.17 -32.38
C SER A 397 25.08 16.91 -32.50
N ALA A 398 25.41 16.14 -33.54
CA ALA A 398 24.70 15.00 -34.07
C ALA A 398 24.85 13.73 -33.20
N LEU A 399 23.83 12.88 -33.27
CA LEU A 399 23.91 11.47 -32.89
C LEU A 399 24.91 10.72 -33.79
N PRO A 400 25.65 9.74 -33.25
CA PRO A 400 26.19 8.66 -34.05
C PRO A 400 25.18 7.50 -34.16
N THR A 401 24.83 7.19 -35.39
CA THR A 401 24.12 5.99 -35.82
C THR A 401 25.03 4.75 -35.75
N THR A 402 24.45 3.67 -35.23
CA THR A 402 24.82 2.24 -35.23
C THR A 402 25.88 1.74 -36.22
N ALA A 403 26.78 0.87 -35.73
CA ALA A 403 27.43 -0.17 -36.54
C ALA A 403 27.64 -1.48 -35.75
N GLY A 404 27.04 -2.54 -36.30
CA GLY A 404 27.28 -3.98 -36.19
C GLY A 404 28.16 -4.59 -35.10
N ALA A 405 27.58 -5.54 -34.36
CA ALA A 405 28.31 -6.69 -33.82
C ALA A 405 27.68 -7.99 -34.34
N THR A 406 28.55 -8.82 -34.90
CA THR A 406 28.40 -10.15 -35.52
C THR A 406 27.89 -11.22 -34.54
N PRO A 407 27.23 -12.29 -35.02
CA PRO A 407 26.82 -13.40 -34.17
C PRO A 407 28.01 -14.28 -33.79
N ILE A 408 28.14 -14.57 -32.50
CA ILE A 408 29.07 -15.55 -31.95
C ILE A 408 28.56 -16.96 -32.31
N ALA A 409 29.31 -17.66 -33.16
CA ALA A 409 29.15 -19.08 -33.41
C ALA A 409 29.73 -19.87 -32.22
N GLY A 410 28.91 -20.69 -31.56
CA GLY A 410 29.39 -21.62 -30.53
C GLY A 410 28.45 -21.80 -29.35
N ALA A 411 27.25 -22.33 -29.59
CA ALA A 411 26.44 -22.92 -28.53
C ALA A 411 25.99 -24.31 -28.98
N THR A 412 26.39 -25.32 -28.23
CA THR A 412 26.02 -26.73 -28.37
C THR A 412 24.51 -26.94 -28.15
N PRO A 413 23.85 -27.83 -28.91
CA PRO A 413 22.42 -28.05 -28.76
C PRO A 413 22.11 -28.85 -27.49
N ILE A 414 21.23 -28.28 -26.66
CA ILE A 414 20.56 -28.97 -25.55
C ILE A 414 19.55 -29.95 -26.16
N THR A 415 19.78 -31.23 -25.88
CA THR A 415 18.94 -32.36 -26.29
C THR A 415 17.62 -32.30 -25.53
N GLY A 416 16.48 -32.16 -26.22
CA GLY A 416 15.17 -32.27 -25.54
C GLY A 416 13.95 -31.60 -26.16
N ALA A 417 13.95 -31.22 -27.44
CA ALA A 417 12.76 -30.68 -28.10
C ALA A 417 12.22 -31.64 -29.18
N THR A 418 10.99 -32.12 -28.97
CA THR A 418 10.19 -32.92 -29.90
C THR A 418 9.92 -32.13 -31.19
N PRO A 419 10.11 -32.70 -32.39
CA PRO A 419 9.93 -31.96 -33.63
C PRO A 419 8.45 -31.71 -33.96
N ILE A 420 8.14 -30.46 -34.30
CA ILE A 420 6.88 -30.05 -34.91
C ILE A 420 6.92 -30.46 -36.39
N ALA A 421 5.98 -31.31 -36.79
CA ALA A 421 5.81 -31.72 -38.17
C ALA A 421 5.31 -30.56 -39.03
N GLY A 422 6.01 -30.25 -40.12
CA GLY A 422 5.51 -29.36 -41.16
C GLY A 422 6.54 -28.43 -41.77
N ALA A 423 7.52 -28.97 -42.50
CA ALA A 423 8.24 -28.21 -43.51
C ALA A 423 8.71 -29.16 -44.63
N THR A 424 8.11 -29.00 -45.80
CA THR A 424 8.53 -29.62 -47.07
C THR A 424 9.85 -28.97 -47.53
N PRO A 425 10.88 -29.74 -47.92
CA PRO A 425 12.10 -29.15 -48.47
C PRO A 425 11.88 -28.74 -49.93
N ILE A 426 12.29 -27.50 -50.24
CA ILE A 426 12.45 -26.98 -51.59
C ILE A 426 13.78 -27.53 -52.13
N ALA A 427 13.72 -28.22 -53.26
CA ALA A 427 14.89 -28.65 -54.01
C ALA A 427 15.48 -27.49 -54.81
N GLY A 428 16.81 -27.39 -54.90
CA GLY A 428 17.45 -26.50 -55.86
C GLY A 428 18.97 -26.34 -55.74
N ALA A 429 19.66 -26.97 -56.70
CA ALA A 429 21.00 -26.72 -57.25
C ALA A 429 22.24 -27.01 -56.39
#